data_AF-A0A823A0B1-F1
#
_entry.id   AF-A0A823A0B1-F1
#
_cell.length_a   1.000
_cell.length_b   1.000
_cell.length_c   1.000
_cell.angle_alpha   90.00
_cell.angle_beta   90.00
_cell.angle_gamma   90.00
#
_symmetry.space_group_name_H-M   'P 1'
#
loop_
_entity.id
_entity.type
_entity.pdbx_description
1 polymer ?
#
loop_
_entity_poly.entity_id
_entity_poly.type
_entity_poly.pdbx_seq_one_letter_code
_entity_poly.pdbx_strand_id
1 'polypeptide(L)'
;MEESKKNKKRKRLDVKMEIFHQHPDKIPPLVGYFPSGFNPKRSEEEDSTKVRVYSNKNRPNRLQLVVSPNSSKVEFVGTSYSSEAAAAQVCTYALGVLDKETQTLKIVPIASNKIFRLEPRVRGSEVSDKEPRGELQEEDLTAEQKADKIRDLTNLYGTKKSISRDEMEKKRLACILSYITHLIKFKDQRSVDGASSAKYHKFPPIILQKFLTLFANSETYRLADDKQDLLISYVLVLTLFIDKFSTDMSDIAKDLRMTPVSLRLHYQNLGCKLSRVDKLLMVTLPVPLQFPKPRTQRRRR
;
A
#
# COMPACT_ATOMS: atom_id res chain seq x y z
N MET A 1 -32.40 63.08 10.27
CA MET A 1 -31.34 63.67 9.44
C MET A 1 -30.33 62.57 9.14
N GLU A 2 -30.43 61.99 7.95
CA GLU A 2 -29.57 60.89 7.49
C GLU A 2 -28.42 61.50 6.68
N GLU A 3 -27.20 61.52 7.22
CA GLU A 3 -26.01 61.96 6.47
C GLU A 3 -25.52 60.86 5.53
N SER A 4 -25.79 61.07 4.25
CA SER A 4 -25.28 60.26 3.14
C SER A 4 -23.74 60.24 3.08
N LYS A 5 -23.14 59.06 3.30
CA LYS A 5 -21.69 58.84 3.15
C LYS A 5 -21.31 58.87 1.66
N LYS A 6 -20.65 59.94 1.21
CA LYS A 6 -20.04 60.07 -0.12
C LYS A 6 -19.03 58.96 -0.40
N ASN A 7 -19.31 58.13 -1.40
CA ASN A 7 -18.40 57.09 -1.90
C ASN A 7 -17.12 57.72 -2.51
N LYS A 8 -15.97 57.50 -1.87
CA LYS A 8 -14.65 57.98 -2.31
C LYS A 8 -14.21 57.16 -3.54
N LYS A 9 -14.21 57.75 -4.74
CA LYS A 9 -13.71 57.12 -5.98
C LYS A 9 -12.27 56.61 -5.75
N ARG A 10 -12.07 55.29 -5.86
CA ARG A 10 -10.75 54.65 -5.77
C ARG A 10 -9.89 55.12 -6.96
N LYS A 11 -8.79 55.83 -6.68
CA LYS A 11 -7.81 56.21 -7.71
C LYS A 11 -7.12 54.94 -8.21
N ARG A 12 -7.09 54.74 -9.53
CA ARG A 12 -6.28 53.69 -10.16
C ARG A 12 -4.84 54.21 -10.26
N LEU A 13 -3.90 53.42 -9.77
CA LEU A 13 -2.46 53.68 -9.93
C LEU A 13 -1.94 52.68 -10.95
N ASP A 14 -1.27 53.17 -11.99
CA ASP A 14 -0.47 52.33 -12.86
C ASP A 14 0.91 52.17 -12.21
N VAL A 15 1.32 50.92 -11.99
CA VAL A 15 2.48 50.58 -11.17
C VAL A 15 3.39 49.67 -11.98
N LYS A 16 4.69 49.97 -11.97
CA LYS A 16 5.71 49.10 -12.57
C LYS A 16 6.00 47.93 -11.64
N MET A 17 5.81 46.69 -12.12
CA MET A 17 6.06 45.47 -11.33
C MET A 17 7.46 44.91 -11.58
N GLU A 18 8.18 44.60 -10.50
CA GLU A 18 9.50 43.96 -10.53
C GLU A 18 9.48 42.70 -9.65
N ILE A 19 9.78 41.54 -10.24
CA ILE A 19 9.78 40.25 -9.53
C ILE A 19 11.24 39.83 -9.29
N PHE A 20 11.62 39.78 -8.02
CA PHE A 20 12.95 39.33 -7.61
C PHE A 20 12.91 37.84 -7.30
N HIS A 21 13.76 37.08 -7.98
CA HIS A 21 13.93 35.65 -7.75
C HIS A 21 14.96 35.41 -6.63
N GLN A 22 14.93 34.24 -6.00
CA GLN A 22 15.80 33.91 -4.88
C GLN A 22 17.28 34.08 -5.26
N HIS A 23 18.02 34.83 -4.42
CA HIS A 23 19.48 34.91 -4.52
C HIS A 23 20.12 33.81 -3.65
N PRO A 24 21.16 33.10 -4.13
CA PRO A 24 21.78 32.01 -3.38
C PRO A 24 22.39 32.46 -2.04
N ASP A 25 22.85 33.72 -1.95
CA ASP A 25 23.51 34.25 -0.76
C ASP A 25 22.56 34.95 0.23
N LYS A 26 21.25 34.96 -0.04
CA LYS A 26 20.26 35.67 0.78
C LYS A 26 19.07 34.77 1.09
N ILE A 27 18.72 34.65 2.36
CA ILE A 27 17.53 33.93 2.80
C ILE A 27 16.30 34.73 2.34
N PRO A 28 15.34 34.12 1.63
CA PRO A 28 14.09 34.78 1.26
C PRO A 28 13.31 35.19 2.53
N PRO A 29 12.41 36.17 2.43
CA PRO A 29 11.66 36.61 3.60
C PRO A 29 10.81 35.47 4.19
N LEU A 30 10.82 35.35 5.51
CA LEU A 30 9.99 34.39 6.25
C LEU A 30 8.73 35.08 6.75
N VAL A 31 7.59 34.40 6.64
CA VAL A 31 6.30 34.89 7.14
C VAL A 31 5.81 33.95 8.22
N GLY A 32 5.63 34.48 9.43
CA GLY A 32 5.01 33.73 10.53
C GLY A 32 3.97 34.57 11.25
N TYR A 33 3.00 33.89 11.87
CA TYR A 33 1.96 34.53 12.66
C TYR A 33 1.82 33.85 14.02
N PHE A 34 1.34 34.60 15.01
CA PHE A 34 1.11 34.11 16.37
C PHE A 34 -0.40 33.90 16.59
N PRO A 35 -0.91 32.65 16.55
CA PRO A 35 -2.31 32.36 16.87
C PRO A 35 -2.70 32.81 18.28
N SER A 36 -1.74 32.88 19.20
CA SER A 36 -1.93 33.37 20.57
C SER A 36 -2.23 34.87 20.66
N GLY A 37 -2.11 35.63 19.57
CA GLY A 37 -2.24 37.09 19.58
C GLY A 37 -1.02 37.80 20.19
N PHE A 38 0.10 37.10 20.38
CA PHE A 38 1.35 37.70 20.86
C PHE A 38 1.86 38.75 19.86
N ASN A 39 2.20 39.94 20.36
CA ASN A 39 2.81 40.99 19.56
C ASN A 39 4.28 41.17 19.97
N PRO A 40 5.25 40.82 19.11
CA PRO A 40 6.68 40.88 19.43
C PRO A 40 7.22 42.31 19.60
N LYS A 41 6.46 43.35 19.24
CA LYS A 41 6.88 44.77 19.33
C LYS A 41 6.23 45.55 20.48
N ARG A 42 5.56 44.89 21.42
CA ARG A 42 4.83 45.56 22.51
C ARG A 42 5.73 46.12 23.63
N SER A 43 6.95 45.64 23.77
CA SER A 43 7.92 46.20 24.71
C SER A 43 8.69 47.33 24.03
N GLU A 44 8.76 48.50 24.66
CA GLU A 44 9.49 49.69 24.16
C GLU A 44 11.02 49.49 24.12
N GLU A 45 11.52 48.38 24.65
CA GLU A 45 12.92 47.97 24.54
C GLU A 45 13.14 47.19 23.24
N GLU A 46 13.89 47.78 22.30
CA GLU A 46 14.21 47.22 20.98
C GLU A 46 14.95 45.86 21.05
N ASP A 47 15.54 45.51 22.20
CA ASP A 47 16.35 44.32 22.42
C ASP A 47 15.63 43.15 23.11
N SER A 48 14.31 43.24 23.35
CA SER A 48 13.61 42.26 24.20
C SER A 48 13.35 40.91 23.54
N THR A 49 13.32 40.81 22.20
CA THR A 49 12.81 39.61 21.50
C THR A 49 13.79 39.10 20.45
N LYS A 50 14.31 37.89 20.66
CA LYS A 50 15.26 37.24 19.76
C LYS A 50 14.55 36.37 18.72
N VAL A 51 14.80 36.62 17.44
CA VAL A 51 14.31 35.79 16.33
C VAL A 51 15.46 34.92 15.80
N ARG A 52 15.24 33.61 15.70
CA ARG A 52 16.20 32.63 15.19
C ARG A 52 15.57 31.77 14.12
N VAL A 53 16.34 31.43 13.09
CA VAL A 53 15.95 30.50 12.03
C VAL A 53 16.94 29.34 12.01
N TYR A 54 16.42 28.13 12.05
CA TYR A 54 17.20 26.90 11.96
C TYR A 54 16.84 26.17 10.66
N SER A 55 17.84 25.64 9.96
CA SER A 55 17.66 24.79 8.79
C SER A 55 18.20 23.38 9.08
N ASN A 56 17.55 22.36 8.53
CA ASN A 56 18.03 21.00 8.66
C ASN A 56 19.22 20.75 7.72
N LYS A 57 20.32 20.17 8.27
CA LYS A 57 21.55 19.87 7.51
C LYS A 57 21.34 18.95 6.31
N ASN A 58 20.45 17.95 6.42
CA ASN A 58 20.19 16.97 5.37
C ASN A 58 19.02 17.37 4.46
N ARG A 59 18.14 18.26 4.92
CA ARG A 59 16.95 18.71 4.18
C ARG A 59 16.82 20.23 4.27
N PRO A 60 17.49 21.01 3.40
CA PRO A 60 17.56 22.47 3.52
C PRO A 60 16.19 23.17 3.44
N ASN A 61 15.19 22.54 2.80
CA ASN A 61 13.81 23.04 2.74
C ASN A 61 13.05 22.95 4.09
N ARG A 62 13.58 22.19 5.05
CA ARG A 62 13.05 22.10 6.42
C ARG A 62 13.62 23.23 7.26
N LEU A 63 12.76 24.20 7.55
CA LEU A 63 13.08 25.38 8.33
C LEU A 63 12.27 25.37 9.63
N GLN A 64 12.85 25.95 10.67
CA GLN A 64 12.22 26.19 11.95
C GLN A 64 12.48 27.65 12.36
N LEU A 65 11.40 28.40 12.54
CA LEU A 65 11.39 29.77 13.01
C LEU A 65 11.09 29.77 14.52
N VAL A 66 11.98 30.36 15.30
CA VAL A 66 11.87 30.45 16.76
C VAL A 66 11.91 31.91 17.18
N VAL A 67 10.88 32.36 17.89
CA VAL A 67 10.80 33.69 18.48
C VAL A 67 10.81 33.57 20.00
N SER A 68 11.87 34.06 20.62
CA SER A 68 12.12 33.97 22.06
C SER A 68 12.06 35.37 22.68
N PRO A 69 10.99 35.74 23.40
CA PRO A 69 11.00 36.91 24.28
C PRO A 69 11.97 36.70 25.47
N ASN A 70 12.79 37.71 25.79
CA ASN A 70 13.78 37.66 26.86
C ASN A 70 13.13 37.68 28.25
N SER A 71 11.96 38.30 28.37
CA SER A 71 11.21 38.43 29.63
C SER A 71 10.44 37.17 30.04
N SER A 72 10.39 36.14 29.18
CA SER A 72 9.56 34.94 29.40
C SER A 72 10.32 33.64 29.15
N LYS A 73 9.88 32.58 29.83
CA LYS A 73 10.34 31.20 29.61
C LYS A 73 9.63 30.52 28.45
N VAL A 74 8.78 31.23 27.70
CA VAL A 74 8.05 30.69 26.54
C VAL A 74 8.76 31.08 25.24
N GLU A 75 8.96 30.10 24.36
CA GLU A 75 9.45 30.30 23.00
C GLU A 75 8.33 29.98 22.01
N PHE A 76 8.17 30.79 20.98
CA PHE A 76 7.20 30.53 19.93
C PHE A 76 7.89 29.85 18.76
N VAL A 77 7.46 28.64 18.42
CA VAL A 77 8.12 27.78 17.44
C VAL A 77 7.17 27.48 16.30
N GLY A 78 7.63 27.72 15.07
CA GLY A 78 6.94 27.30 13.85
C GLY A 78 7.88 26.52 12.95
N THR A 79 7.38 25.43 12.36
CA THR A 79 8.15 24.53 11.50
C THR A 79 7.55 24.51 10.10
N SER A 80 8.34 24.15 9.08
CA SER A 80 7.84 23.96 7.71
C SER A 80 7.44 22.52 7.38
N TYR A 81 7.60 21.60 8.33
CA TYR A 81 7.53 20.15 8.11
C TYR A 81 6.68 19.40 9.14
N SER A 82 6.10 20.10 10.13
CA SER A 82 5.10 19.52 11.03
C SER A 82 3.84 20.39 11.03
N SER A 83 2.76 19.82 11.59
CA SER A 83 1.44 20.45 11.72
C SER A 83 0.88 21.01 10.40
N GLU A 84 0.23 22.17 10.44
CA GLU A 84 -0.46 22.81 9.31
C GLU A 84 0.48 23.10 8.13
N ALA A 85 1.75 23.40 8.41
CA ALA A 85 2.75 23.67 7.39
C ALA A 85 3.23 22.40 6.67
N ALA A 86 2.98 21.19 7.20
CA ALA A 86 3.31 19.92 6.53
C ALA A 86 2.31 19.53 5.42
N ALA A 87 1.12 20.16 5.38
CA ALA A 87 0.10 19.85 4.38
C ALA A 87 0.57 20.16 2.95
N ALA A 88 -0.01 19.45 1.98
CA ALA A 88 0.20 19.69 0.56
C ALA A 88 -0.17 21.14 0.21
N GLN A 89 0.80 21.91 -0.28
CA GLN A 89 0.57 23.31 -0.61
C GLN A 89 0.05 23.46 -2.03
N VAL A 90 -1.20 23.90 -2.12
CA VAL A 90 -1.86 24.23 -3.39
C VAL A 90 -1.66 25.71 -3.76
N CYS A 91 -1.27 26.56 -2.80
CA CYS A 91 -1.11 28.01 -2.98
C CYS A 91 0.36 28.43 -2.99
N THR A 92 0.68 29.46 -3.77
CA THR A 92 1.99 30.12 -3.80
C THR A 92 1.89 31.52 -3.23
N TYR A 93 2.78 31.88 -2.32
CA TYR A 93 2.77 33.16 -1.61
C TYR A 93 4.02 33.99 -1.93
N ALA A 94 3.84 35.31 -2.03
CA ALA A 94 4.92 36.27 -2.22
C ALA A 94 4.64 37.54 -1.42
N LEU A 95 5.70 38.24 -1.02
CA LEU A 95 5.65 39.54 -0.36
C LEU A 95 5.83 40.65 -1.39
N GLY A 96 4.88 41.58 -1.43
CA GLY A 96 4.91 42.76 -2.29
C GLY A 96 5.17 44.02 -1.48
N VAL A 97 6.18 44.80 -1.86
CA VAL A 97 6.47 46.13 -1.30
C VAL A 97 6.20 47.18 -2.38
N LEU A 98 5.18 48.02 -2.16
CA LEU A 98 4.82 49.12 -3.05
C LEU A 98 5.44 50.41 -2.55
N ASP A 99 6.34 50.98 -3.35
CA ASP A 99 6.80 52.34 -3.18
C ASP A 99 5.85 53.29 -3.91
N LYS A 100 5.22 54.20 -3.14
CA LYS A 100 4.21 55.14 -3.64
C LYS A 100 4.83 56.35 -4.34
N GLU A 101 6.08 56.69 -4.03
CA GLU A 101 6.77 57.83 -4.63
C GLU A 101 7.24 57.47 -6.04
N THR A 102 7.86 56.30 -6.17
CA THR A 102 8.36 55.80 -7.47
C THR A 102 7.33 55.00 -8.27
N GLN A 103 6.16 54.69 -7.68
CA GLN A 103 5.13 53.83 -8.26
C GLN A 103 5.69 52.47 -8.73
N THR A 104 6.55 51.86 -7.91
CA THR A 104 7.15 50.54 -8.18
C THR A 104 6.68 49.50 -7.16
N LEU A 105 6.24 48.34 -7.64
CA LEU A 105 5.87 47.18 -6.82
C LEU A 105 6.95 46.11 -6.94
N LYS A 106 7.66 45.85 -5.84
CA LYS A 106 8.66 44.80 -5.76
C LYS A 106 8.06 43.54 -5.14
N ILE A 107 8.10 42.43 -5.85
CA ILE A 107 7.54 41.14 -5.42
C ILE A 107 8.69 40.16 -5.14
N VAL A 108 8.69 39.54 -3.96
CA VAL A 108 9.68 38.56 -3.52
C VAL A 108 8.98 37.30 -3.02
N PRO A 109 9.30 36.08 -3.52
CA PRO A 109 8.72 34.84 -3.03
C PRO A 109 9.14 34.57 -1.57
N ILE A 110 8.24 33.98 -0.78
CA ILE A 110 8.54 33.66 0.63
C ILE A 110 9.36 32.37 0.76
N ALA A 111 10.14 32.25 1.83
CA ALA A 111 11.00 31.10 2.08
C ALA A 111 10.18 29.79 2.14
N SER A 112 10.67 28.76 1.44
CA SER A 112 10.04 27.43 1.31
C SER A 112 8.57 27.46 0.84
N ASN A 113 8.07 28.59 0.32
CA ASN A 113 6.66 28.84 0.07
C ASN A 113 5.75 28.58 1.30
N LYS A 114 6.28 28.68 2.54
CA LYS A 114 5.58 28.27 3.77
C LYS A 114 5.32 29.44 4.69
N ILE A 115 4.11 29.48 5.25
CA ILE A 115 3.73 30.40 6.32
C ILE A 115 3.84 29.65 7.64
N PHE A 116 4.64 30.18 8.57
CA PHE A 116 4.95 29.54 9.84
C PHE A 116 3.91 29.91 10.89
N ARG A 117 3.10 28.94 11.29
CA ARG A 117 2.25 29.07 12.48
C ARG A 117 3.12 28.93 13.72
N LEU A 118 3.22 29.98 14.53
CA LEU A 118 4.10 30.02 15.70
C LEU A 118 3.36 29.56 16.96
N GLU A 119 3.70 28.38 17.48
CA GLU A 119 3.07 27.80 18.66
C GLU A 119 3.91 28.05 19.93
N PRO A 120 3.28 28.43 21.06
CA PRO A 120 4.00 28.65 22.31
C PRO A 120 4.49 27.32 22.90
N ARG A 121 5.78 27.27 23.26
CA ARG A 121 6.44 26.13 23.90
C ARG A 121 7.23 26.60 25.12
N VAL A 122 7.22 25.82 26.20
CA VAL A 122 7.98 26.14 27.41
C VAL A 122 9.44 25.73 27.22
N ARG A 123 10.38 26.65 27.50
CA ARG A 123 11.82 26.41 27.38
C ARG A 123 12.24 25.23 28.26
N GLY A 124 12.85 24.20 27.66
CA GLY A 124 13.28 22.97 28.34
C GLY A 124 12.25 21.83 28.34
N SER A 125 11.03 22.07 27.85
CA SER A 125 10.12 20.98 27.49
C SER A 125 10.51 20.46 26.10
N GLU A 126 11.51 19.60 26.04
CA GLU A 126 11.68 18.71 24.89
C GLU A 126 10.52 17.70 24.93
N VAL A 127 9.34 18.15 24.51
CA VAL A 127 8.39 17.19 23.96
C VAL A 127 9.13 16.64 22.75
N SER A 128 9.52 15.37 22.86
CA SER A 128 9.83 14.56 21.70
C SER A 128 8.57 14.61 20.85
N ASP A 129 8.49 15.60 19.97
CA ASP A 129 7.66 15.56 18.78
C ASP A 129 8.24 14.40 18.00
N LYS A 130 7.87 13.18 18.40
CA LYS A 130 7.86 12.06 17.48
C LYS A 130 7.01 12.59 16.35
N GLU A 131 7.68 13.00 15.26
CA GLU A 131 7.00 13.31 14.01
C GLU A 131 5.90 12.25 13.89
N PRO A 132 4.62 12.63 13.77
CA PRO A 132 3.67 11.72 13.15
C PRO A 132 4.37 11.38 11.85
N ARG A 133 4.89 10.15 11.74
CA ARG A 133 5.58 9.70 10.53
C ARG A 133 4.54 9.94 9.45
N GLY A 134 4.74 11.03 8.71
CA GLY A 134 3.76 11.46 7.74
C GLY A 134 3.47 10.26 6.85
N GLU A 135 2.22 10.17 6.43
CA GLU A 135 1.65 9.15 5.54
C GLU A 135 2.37 9.03 4.17
N LEU A 136 3.55 9.64 4.04
CA LEU A 136 4.48 9.60 2.91
C LEU A 136 5.80 8.89 3.24
N GLN A 137 5.91 8.21 4.37
CA GLN A 137 6.67 6.96 4.35
C GLN A 137 5.71 5.91 3.81
N GLU A 138 5.70 5.77 2.48
CA GLU A 138 5.78 4.42 1.91
C GLU A 138 7.05 3.79 2.51
N GLU A 139 6.98 3.38 3.78
CA GLU A 139 7.73 2.19 4.18
C GLU A 139 7.34 1.16 3.12
N ASP A 140 8.32 0.49 2.54
CA ASP A 140 8.12 -0.69 1.69
C ASP A 140 7.42 -1.78 2.55
N LEU A 141 6.16 -1.55 2.90
CA LEU A 141 5.30 -2.49 3.55
C LEU A 141 5.22 -3.65 2.57
N THR A 142 5.63 -4.82 3.02
CA THR A 142 5.53 -6.03 2.23
C THR A 142 4.09 -6.21 1.76
N ALA A 143 3.90 -6.89 0.63
CA ALA A 143 2.56 -7.13 0.07
C ALA A 143 1.61 -7.75 1.11
N GLU A 144 2.14 -8.57 2.01
CA GLU A 144 1.44 -9.18 3.15
C GLU A 144 0.95 -8.13 4.16
N GLN A 145 1.81 -7.22 4.60
CA GLN A 145 1.43 -6.15 5.55
C GLN A 145 0.40 -5.19 4.96
N LYS A 146 0.48 -4.93 3.65
CA LYS A 146 -0.54 -4.14 2.94
C LYS A 146 -1.88 -4.89 2.90
N ALA A 147 -1.87 -6.19 2.63
CA ALA A 147 -3.08 -7.01 2.62
C ALA A 147 -3.75 -7.10 4.00
N ASP A 148 -2.96 -7.24 5.07
CA ASP A 148 -3.47 -7.25 6.43
C ASP A 148 -4.15 -5.93 6.80
N LYS A 149 -3.50 -4.78 6.50
CA LYS A 149 -4.11 -3.46 6.72
C LYS A 149 -5.40 -3.27 5.91
N ILE A 150 -5.44 -3.72 4.66
CA ILE A 150 -6.65 -3.66 3.83
C ILE A 150 -7.76 -4.53 4.43
N ARG A 151 -7.44 -5.71 4.94
CA ARG A 151 -8.41 -6.58 5.64
C ARG A 151 -8.95 -5.90 6.88
N ASP A 152 -8.09 -5.29 7.69
CA ASP A 152 -8.51 -4.61 8.93
C ASP A 152 -9.40 -3.41 8.62
N LEU A 153 -9.05 -2.60 7.61
CA LEU A 153 -9.90 -1.51 7.11
C LEU A 153 -11.24 -2.03 6.58
N THR A 154 -11.25 -3.16 5.86
CA THR A 154 -12.49 -3.78 5.35
C THR A 154 -13.36 -4.29 6.51
N ASN A 155 -12.77 -4.77 7.60
CA ASN A 155 -13.52 -5.17 8.79
C ASN A 155 -14.09 -3.98 9.56
N LEU A 156 -13.36 -2.86 9.64
CA LEU A 156 -13.76 -1.64 10.34
C LEU A 156 -14.82 -0.82 9.59
N TYR A 157 -14.67 -0.71 8.26
CA TYR A 157 -15.46 0.22 7.44
C TYR A 157 -16.28 -0.47 6.34
N GLY A 158 -16.14 -1.79 6.17
CA GLY A 158 -16.87 -2.54 5.16
C GLY A 158 -18.35 -2.76 5.50
N THR A 159 -19.16 -2.98 4.46
CA THR A 159 -20.58 -3.32 4.66
C THR A 159 -20.74 -4.75 5.20
N LYS A 160 -21.76 -4.99 6.03
CA LYS A 160 -22.06 -6.35 6.53
C LYS A 160 -22.19 -7.39 5.40
N LYS A 161 -22.75 -6.98 4.25
CA LYS A 161 -22.93 -7.85 3.07
C LYS A 161 -21.60 -8.23 2.43
N SER A 162 -20.66 -7.30 2.28
CA SER A 162 -19.34 -7.61 1.69
C SER A 162 -18.54 -8.53 2.60
N ILE A 163 -18.50 -8.23 3.90
CA ILE A 163 -17.81 -9.05 4.90
C ILE A 163 -18.36 -10.49 4.91
N SER A 164 -19.69 -10.66 4.85
CA SER A 164 -20.30 -12.00 4.81
C SER A 164 -19.98 -12.80 3.54
N ARG A 165 -19.82 -12.12 2.40
CA ARG A 165 -19.47 -12.78 1.13
C ARG A 165 -18.04 -13.27 1.17
N ASP A 166 -17.10 -12.43 1.61
CA ASP A 166 -15.69 -12.80 1.75
C ASP A 166 -15.52 -13.99 2.70
N GLU A 167 -16.24 -14.00 3.83
CA GLU A 167 -16.23 -15.13 4.76
C GLU A 167 -16.79 -16.42 4.14
N MET A 168 -17.82 -16.31 3.30
CA MET A 168 -18.37 -17.46 2.58
C MET A 168 -17.37 -18.01 1.55
N GLU A 169 -16.68 -17.13 0.81
CA GLU A 169 -15.65 -17.53 -0.15
C GLU A 169 -14.46 -18.20 0.55
N LYS A 170 -13.97 -17.63 1.65
CA LYS A 170 -12.91 -18.25 2.47
C LYS A 170 -13.31 -19.62 2.99
N LYS A 171 -14.53 -19.76 3.51
CA LYS A 171 -15.06 -21.07 3.96
C LYS A 171 -15.12 -22.07 2.81
N ARG A 172 -15.55 -21.65 1.62
CA ARG A 172 -15.57 -22.51 0.43
C ARG A 172 -14.16 -22.97 0.06
N LEU A 173 -13.18 -22.06 0.03
CA LEU A 173 -11.78 -22.39 -0.26
C LEU A 173 -11.19 -23.34 0.80
N ALA A 174 -11.46 -23.09 2.08
CA ALA A 174 -11.04 -23.98 3.17
C ALA A 174 -11.64 -25.39 3.04
N CYS A 175 -12.91 -25.50 2.64
CA CYS A 175 -13.54 -26.79 2.36
C CYS A 175 -12.86 -27.52 1.19
N ILE A 176 -12.51 -26.82 0.11
CA ILE A 176 -11.82 -27.39 -1.05
C ILE A 176 -10.42 -27.87 -0.65
N LEU A 177 -9.65 -27.05 0.07
CA LEU A 177 -8.30 -27.39 0.57
C LEU A 177 -8.33 -28.59 1.52
N SER A 178 -9.31 -28.64 2.42
CA SER A 178 -9.53 -29.79 3.30
C SER A 178 -9.81 -31.07 2.50
N TYR A 179 -10.65 -30.97 1.46
CA TYR A 179 -10.94 -32.10 0.58
C TYR A 179 -9.73 -32.56 -0.24
N ILE A 180 -8.92 -31.63 -0.77
CA ILE A 180 -7.64 -31.94 -1.44
C ILE A 180 -6.69 -32.66 -0.48
N THR A 181 -6.58 -32.21 0.77
CA THR A 181 -5.75 -32.84 1.79
C THR A 181 -6.16 -34.30 2.00
N HIS A 182 -7.47 -34.57 2.08
CA HIS A 182 -7.97 -35.94 2.14
C HIS A 182 -7.61 -36.76 0.89
N LEU A 183 -7.73 -36.20 -0.32
CA LEU A 183 -7.35 -36.91 -1.56
C LEU A 183 -5.86 -37.26 -1.62
N ILE A 184 -4.98 -36.32 -1.29
CA ILE A 184 -3.53 -36.52 -1.28
C ILE A 184 -3.16 -37.60 -0.27
N LYS A 185 -3.73 -37.55 0.93
CA LYS A 185 -3.44 -38.53 1.96
C LYS A 185 -4.01 -39.91 1.65
N PHE A 186 -5.14 -40.00 0.96
CA PHE A 186 -5.67 -41.26 0.44
C PHE A 186 -4.73 -41.87 -0.62
N LYS A 187 -4.14 -41.05 -1.49
CA LYS A 187 -3.08 -41.47 -2.43
C LYS A 187 -1.84 -41.95 -1.69
N ASP A 188 -1.37 -41.18 -0.71
CA ASP A 188 -0.19 -41.49 0.10
C ASP A 188 -0.33 -42.79 0.88
N GLN A 189 -1.53 -43.09 1.41
CA GLN A 189 -1.79 -44.34 2.15
C GLN A 189 -1.63 -45.58 1.28
N ARG A 190 -1.85 -45.48 -0.04
CA ARG A 190 -1.77 -46.59 -1.00
C ARG A 190 -0.47 -46.58 -1.81
N SER A 191 0.41 -45.62 -1.54
CA SER A 191 1.73 -45.48 -2.13
C SER A 191 2.81 -46.00 -1.16
N VAL A 192 3.84 -46.64 -1.70
CA VAL A 192 4.97 -47.17 -0.91
C VAL A 192 5.76 -46.05 -0.25
N ASP A 193 5.94 -44.93 -0.96
CA ASP A 193 6.78 -43.81 -0.55
C ASP A 193 6.03 -42.79 0.34
N GLY A 194 4.70 -42.79 0.26
CA GLY A 194 3.81 -41.85 0.95
C GLY A 194 3.24 -42.33 2.28
N ALA A 195 3.34 -43.62 2.60
CA ALA A 195 2.59 -44.24 3.70
C ALA A 195 2.72 -43.51 5.05
N SER A 196 3.93 -43.00 5.37
CA SER A 196 4.22 -42.22 6.59
C SER A 196 3.42 -40.93 6.71
N SER A 197 3.14 -40.25 5.60
CA SER A 197 2.37 -39.00 5.53
C SER A 197 0.92 -39.20 5.98
N ALA A 198 0.35 -40.39 5.73
CA ALA A 198 -1.05 -40.70 5.98
C ALA A 198 -1.32 -41.50 7.26
N LYS A 199 -0.28 -41.96 7.99
CA LYS A 199 -0.38 -42.89 9.14
C LYS A 199 -1.41 -42.47 10.20
N TYR A 200 -1.52 -41.17 10.49
CA TYR A 200 -2.38 -40.65 11.56
C TYR A 200 -3.58 -39.87 11.03
N HIS A 201 -3.86 -39.91 9.73
CA HIS A 201 -4.97 -39.15 9.18
C HIS A 201 -6.32 -39.81 9.46
N LYS A 202 -7.17 -39.10 10.19
CA LYS A 202 -8.59 -39.46 10.36
C LYS A 202 -9.41 -38.98 9.16
N PHE A 203 -9.96 -39.93 8.40
CA PHE A 203 -10.87 -39.64 7.30
C PHE A 203 -12.31 -39.60 7.81
N PRO A 204 -13.11 -38.57 7.47
CA PRO A 204 -14.55 -38.63 7.66
C PRO A 204 -15.15 -39.83 6.90
N PRO A 205 -16.06 -40.61 7.51
CA PRO A 205 -16.52 -41.88 6.95
C PRO A 205 -17.19 -41.74 5.58
N ILE A 206 -17.95 -40.65 5.38
CA ILE A 206 -18.62 -40.35 4.11
C ILE A 206 -17.60 -40.10 2.98
N ILE A 207 -16.50 -39.42 3.30
CA ILE A 207 -15.44 -39.11 2.33
C ILE A 207 -14.67 -40.37 1.96
N LEU A 208 -14.33 -41.20 2.97
CA LEU A 208 -13.64 -42.46 2.74
C LEU A 208 -14.46 -43.40 1.86
N GLN A 209 -15.76 -43.56 2.14
CA GLN A 209 -16.65 -44.37 1.30
C GLN A 209 -16.70 -43.88 -0.15
N LYS A 210 -16.78 -42.56 -0.36
CA LYS A 210 -16.70 -41.98 -1.71
C LYS A 210 -15.36 -42.25 -2.40
N PHE A 211 -14.25 -42.17 -1.68
CA PHE A 211 -12.94 -42.46 -2.26
C PHE A 211 -12.76 -43.93 -2.61
N LEU A 212 -13.26 -44.83 -1.76
CA LEU A 212 -13.26 -46.26 -2.03
C LEU A 212 -14.09 -46.59 -3.27
N THR A 213 -15.29 -46.03 -3.39
CA THR A 213 -16.17 -46.29 -4.54
C THR A 213 -15.64 -45.72 -5.87
N LEU A 214 -14.98 -44.56 -5.85
CA LEU A 214 -14.46 -43.92 -7.07
C LEU A 214 -13.11 -44.48 -7.51
N PHE A 215 -12.20 -44.68 -6.55
CA PHE A 215 -10.78 -44.93 -6.83
C PHE A 215 -10.31 -46.34 -6.47
N ALA A 216 -10.97 -47.06 -5.55
CA ALA A 216 -10.54 -48.41 -5.19
C ALA A 216 -11.14 -49.47 -6.12
N ASN A 217 -10.30 -50.41 -6.56
CA ASN A 217 -10.75 -51.68 -7.12
C ASN A 217 -10.65 -52.75 -6.02
N SER A 218 -11.60 -53.68 -6.00
CA SER A 218 -11.85 -54.61 -4.88
C SER A 218 -10.69 -55.58 -4.56
N GLU A 219 -9.64 -55.65 -5.38
CA GLU A 219 -8.72 -56.79 -5.38
C GLU A 219 -7.27 -56.47 -5.00
N THR A 220 -6.85 -55.19 -4.97
CA THR A 220 -5.47 -54.81 -4.66
C THR A 220 -5.36 -53.63 -3.71
N TYR A 221 -4.41 -53.71 -2.76
CA TYR A 221 -4.04 -52.60 -1.89
C TYR A 221 -3.50 -51.39 -2.69
N ARG A 222 -2.85 -51.65 -3.82
CA ARG A 222 -2.39 -50.63 -4.78
C ARG A 222 -3.52 -50.21 -5.72
N LEU A 223 -3.62 -48.91 -5.95
CA LEU A 223 -4.51 -48.34 -6.97
C LEU A 223 -3.98 -48.71 -8.35
N ALA A 224 -4.87 -49.14 -9.25
CA ALA A 224 -4.55 -49.30 -10.66
C ALA A 224 -4.08 -47.97 -11.27
N ASP A 225 -3.15 -48.00 -12.23
CA ASP A 225 -2.53 -46.79 -12.78
C ASP A 225 -3.59 -45.80 -13.32
N ASP A 226 -4.59 -46.28 -14.06
CA ASP A 226 -5.70 -45.44 -14.55
C ASP A 226 -6.48 -44.73 -13.44
N LYS A 227 -6.65 -45.39 -12.29
CA LYS A 227 -7.36 -44.84 -11.13
C LYS A 227 -6.49 -43.84 -10.37
N GLN A 228 -5.17 -44.03 -10.36
CA GLN A 228 -4.23 -43.04 -9.84
C GLN A 228 -4.25 -41.77 -10.69
N ASP A 229 -4.22 -41.91 -12.01
CA ASP A 229 -4.29 -40.80 -12.96
C ASP A 229 -5.60 -40.02 -12.84
N LEU A 230 -6.71 -40.73 -12.62
CA LEU A 230 -8.01 -40.11 -12.33
C LEU A 230 -7.97 -39.33 -11.01
N LEU A 231 -7.42 -39.90 -9.94
CA LEU A 231 -7.29 -39.23 -8.64
C LEU A 231 -6.44 -37.96 -8.75
N ILE A 232 -5.29 -38.05 -9.43
CA ILE A 232 -4.41 -36.91 -9.68
C ILE A 232 -5.16 -35.84 -10.46
N SER A 233 -5.89 -36.20 -11.51
CA SER A 233 -6.69 -35.25 -12.31
C SER A 233 -7.72 -34.52 -11.46
N TYR A 234 -8.40 -35.20 -10.52
CA TYR A 234 -9.32 -34.57 -9.58
C TYR A 234 -8.62 -33.55 -8.67
N VAL A 235 -7.45 -33.90 -8.14
CA VAL A 235 -6.64 -32.98 -7.32
C VAL A 235 -6.27 -31.73 -8.12
N LEU A 236 -5.79 -31.90 -9.36
CA LEU A 236 -5.37 -30.77 -10.21
C LEU A 236 -6.52 -29.82 -10.54
N VAL A 237 -7.71 -30.35 -10.84
CA VAL A 237 -8.90 -29.53 -11.10
C VAL A 237 -9.28 -28.72 -9.86
N LEU A 238 -9.23 -29.32 -8.67
CA LEU A 238 -9.55 -28.61 -7.42
C LEU A 238 -8.51 -27.54 -7.09
N THR A 239 -7.23 -27.79 -7.35
CA THR A 239 -6.18 -26.77 -7.20
C THR A 239 -6.36 -25.61 -8.20
N LEU A 240 -6.77 -25.90 -9.45
CA LEU A 240 -7.07 -24.86 -10.43
C LEU A 240 -8.22 -23.95 -9.98
N PHE A 241 -9.22 -24.48 -9.27
CA PHE A 241 -10.30 -23.66 -8.70
C PHE A 241 -9.81 -22.72 -7.60
N ILE A 242 -8.79 -23.11 -6.82
CA ILE A 242 -8.21 -22.28 -5.76
C ILE A 242 -7.35 -21.17 -6.38
N ASP A 243 -6.56 -21.52 -7.40
CA ASP A 243 -5.59 -20.61 -8.02
C ASP A 243 -6.19 -19.74 -9.15
N LYS A 244 -7.53 -19.66 -9.24
CA LYS A 244 -8.23 -18.92 -10.30
C LYS A 244 -7.73 -19.30 -11.70
N PHE A 245 -7.50 -20.59 -11.93
CA PHE A 245 -7.07 -21.20 -13.18
C PHE A 245 -5.65 -20.83 -13.65
N SER A 246 -4.80 -20.34 -12.74
CA SER A 246 -3.41 -19.98 -13.03
C SER A 246 -2.48 -20.43 -11.88
N THR A 247 -1.73 -21.51 -12.11
CA THR A 247 -1.03 -22.24 -11.04
C THR A 247 0.45 -22.44 -11.36
N ASP A 248 1.31 -22.39 -10.32
CA ASP A 248 2.71 -22.84 -10.39
C ASP A 248 2.77 -24.37 -10.20
N MET A 249 3.49 -25.07 -11.07
CA MET A 249 3.65 -26.53 -10.99
C MET A 249 4.55 -26.98 -9.83
N SER A 250 5.39 -26.10 -9.30
CA SER A 250 6.47 -26.46 -8.37
C SER A 250 5.94 -26.97 -7.03
N ASP A 251 4.91 -26.33 -6.50
CA ASP A 251 4.36 -26.65 -5.18
C ASP A 251 3.51 -27.92 -5.24
N ILE A 252 2.67 -28.03 -6.26
CA ILE A 252 1.81 -29.21 -6.48
C ILE A 252 2.65 -30.46 -6.79
N ALA A 253 3.77 -30.32 -7.51
CA ALA A 253 4.67 -31.43 -7.77
C ALA A 253 5.26 -32.02 -6.47
N LYS A 254 5.61 -31.16 -5.51
CA LYS A 254 6.10 -31.58 -4.19
C LYS A 254 5.00 -32.27 -3.39
N ASP A 255 3.80 -31.70 -3.36
CA ASP A 255 2.66 -32.25 -2.61
C ASP A 255 2.22 -33.62 -3.14
N LEU A 256 2.21 -33.80 -4.46
CA LEU A 256 1.88 -35.09 -5.09
C LEU A 256 3.04 -36.09 -5.09
N ARG A 257 4.25 -35.65 -4.73
CA ARG A 257 5.50 -36.42 -4.83
C ARG A 257 5.73 -36.97 -6.24
N MET A 258 5.54 -36.11 -7.24
CA MET A 258 5.67 -36.46 -8.66
C MET A 258 6.72 -35.59 -9.34
N THR A 259 7.29 -36.10 -10.44
CA THR A 259 8.20 -35.28 -11.24
C THR A 259 7.40 -34.23 -12.03
N PRO A 260 7.96 -33.02 -12.24
CA PRO A 260 7.28 -31.98 -13.02
C PRO A 260 6.95 -32.43 -14.46
N VAL A 261 7.68 -33.40 -14.99
CA VAL A 261 7.49 -33.94 -16.34
C VAL A 261 6.20 -34.76 -16.45
N SER A 262 5.92 -35.65 -15.49
CA SER A 262 4.67 -36.41 -15.48
C SER A 262 3.48 -35.51 -15.15
N LEU A 263 3.65 -34.56 -14.22
CA LEU A 263 2.64 -33.57 -13.88
C LEU A 263 2.21 -32.72 -15.08
N ARG A 264 3.18 -32.34 -15.93
CA ARG A 264 2.93 -31.61 -17.18
C ARG A 264 2.00 -32.37 -18.12
N LEU A 265 2.10 -33.69 -18.21
CA LEU A 265 1.23 -34.49 -19.06
C LEU A 265 -0.23 -34.43 -18.58
N HIS A 266 -0.45 -34.52 -17.27
CA HIS A 266 -1.80 -34.39 -16.69
C HIS A 266 -2.40 -33.01 -16.98
N TYR A 267 -1.64 -31.93 -16.81
CA TYR A 267 -2.11 -30.57 -17.15
C TYR A 267 -2.42 -30.40 -18.65
N GLN A 268 -1.62 -30.99 -19.52
CA GLN A 268 -1.89 -30.98 -20.97
C GLN A 268 -3.17 -31.75 -21.32
N ASN A 269 -3.40 -32.91 -20.69
CA ASN A 269 -4.63 -33.69 -20.88
C ASN A 269 -5.87 -32.94 -20.40
N LEU A 270 -5.74 -32.12 -19.35
CA LEU A 270 -6.79 -31.23 -18.86
C LEU A 270 -7.02 -29.99 -19.75
N GLY A 271 -6.21 -29.79 -20.81
CA GLY A 271 -6.33 -28.65 -21.72
C GLY A 271 -5.62 -27.38 -21.25
N CYS A 272 -4.75 -27.49 -20.23
CA CYS A 272 -3.97 -26.34 -19.76
C CYS A 272 -2.82 -26.02 -20.72
N LYS A 273 -2.54 -24.73 -20.89
CA LYS A 273 -1.38 -24.23 -21.64
C LYS A 273 -0.27 -23.82 -20.67
N LEU A 274 0.95 -24.19 -21.02
CA LEU A 274 2.13 -23.75 -20.27
C LEU A 274 2.60 -22.42 -20.86
N SER A 275 2.69 -21.41 -20.01
CA SER A 275 3.25 -20.10 -20.33
C SER A 275 4.44 -19.82 -19.42
N ARG A 276 5.40 -19.03 -19.91
CA ARG A 276 6.53 -18.59 -19.10
C ARG A 276 6.33 -17.12 -18.76
N VAL A 277 6.08 -16.84 -17.49
CA VAL A 277 5.89 -15.47 -16.98
C VAL A 277 7.02 -15.20 -16.00
N ASP A 278 7.80 -14.15 -16.23
CA ASP A 278 8.88 -13.67 -15.34
C ASP A 278 9.82 -14.78 -14.82
N LYS A 279 10.21 -15.70 -15.72
CA LYS A 279 11.10 -16.86 -15.49
C LYS A 279 10.45 -18.07 -14.81
N LEU A 280 9.24 -17.97 -14.27
CA LEU A 280 8.47 -19.07 -13.70
C LEU A 280 7.65 -19.80 -14.79
N LEU A 281 7.49 -21.12 -14.62
CA LEU A 281 6.65 -21.95 -15.50
C LEU A 281 5.23 -21.97 -14.95
N MET A 282 4.35 -21.16 -15.52
CA MET A 282 2.96 -21.04 -15.12
C MET A 282 2.06 -21.89 -16.01
N VAL A 283 1.12 -22.61 -15.39
CA VAL A 283 0.09 -23.38 -16.08
C VAL A 283 -1.22 -22.61 -16.01
N THR A 284 -1.79 -22.29 -17.17
CA THR A 284 -3.03 -21.53 -17.27
C THR A 284 -4.06 -22.33 -18.06
N LEU A 285 -5.30 -22.37 -17.58
CA LEU A 285 -6.41 -22.96 -18.33
C LEU A 285 -7.08 -21.86 -19.18
N PRO A 286 -6.88 -21.85 -20.51
CA PRO A 286 -7.42 -20.80 -21.36
C PRO A 286 -8.92 -20.98 -21.60
N VAL A 287 -9.62 -19.86 -21.84
CA VAL A 287 -10.98 -19.84 -22.37
C VAL A 287 -10.91 -19.51 -23.88
N PRO A 288 -11.60 -20.22 -24.78
CA PRO A 288 -12.41 -21.42 -24.54
C PRO A 288 -11.57 -22.68 -24.29
N LEU A 289 -12.13 -23.64 -23.55
CA LEU A 289 -11.48 -24.90 -23.20
C LEU A 289 -11.15 -25.71 -24.47
N GLN A 290 -9.87 -26.05 -24.66
CA GLN A 290 -9.40 -26.82 -25.80
C GLN A 290 -8.67 -28.06 -25.32
N PHE A 291 -9.26 -29.23 -25.61
CA PHE A 291 -8.60 -30.50 -25.36
C PHE A 291 -7.57 -30.83 -26.45
N PRO A 292 -6.46 -31.51 -26.11
CA PRO A 292 -5.49 -31.96 -27.09
C PRO A 292 -6.16 -32.92 -28.08
N LYS A 293 -5.99 -32.66 -29.38
CA LYS A 293 -6.49 -33.56 -30.42
C LYS A 293 -5.64 -34.83 -30.42
N PRO A 294 -6.25 -36.04 -30.47
CA PRO A 294 -5.49 -37.27 -30.59
C PRO A 294 -4.63 -37.21 -31.85
N ARG A 295 -3.33 -37.41 -31.68
CA ARG A 295 -2.37 -37.43 -32.78
C ARG A 295 -2.66 -38.68 -33.62
N THR A 296 -3.38 -38.51 -34.73
CA THR A 296 -3.51 -39.57 -35.74
C THR A 296 -2.11 -39.85 -36.27
N GLN A 297 -1.52 -40.98 -35.86
CA GLN A 297 -0.26 -41.45 -36.44
C GLN A 297 -0.48 -41.59 -37.94
N ARG A 298 0.14 -40.71 -38.73
CA ARG A 298 0.31 -40.93 -40.16
C ARG A 298 1.10 -42.23 -40.29
N ARG A 299 0.43 -43.31 -40.69
CA ARG A 299 1.07 -44.50 -41.25
C ARG A 299 2.03 -44.00 -42.32
N ARG A 300 3.33 -44.08 -42.04
CA ARG A 300 4.36 -43.93 -43.07
C ARG A 300 4.14 -45.11 -44.02
N ARG A 301 3.80 -44.80 -45.27
CA ARG A 301 3.84 -45.74 -46.38
C ARG A 301 5.28 -46.01 -46.74
#